data_AF-A0A535HEJ4-F1
#
_entry.id   AF-A0A535HEJ4-F1
#
_cell.length_a   1.000
_cell.length_b   1.000
_cell.length_c   1.000
_cell.angle_alpha   90.00
_cell.angle_beta   90.00
_cell.angle_gamma   90.00
#
_symmetry.space_group_name_H-M   'P 1'
#
loop_
_entity.id
_entity.type
_entity.pdbx_description
1 polymer ?
#
loop_
_entity_poly.entity_id
_entity_poly.type
_entity_poly.pdbx_seq_one_letter_code
_entity_poly.pdbx_strand_id
1 'polypeptide(L)'
;MIIAILAVPTYVLRLQGIPVGLRPGDLFSYSTAILVIGSDAIFLLIVLLIARGLPFREVFALRAPTSWGRAFLIGVMTLVVAYAISFLEAALVSGTGREQGVPEFWDPARIGGWAANLFAIAVFVPIFEEALMRGLGYYLFAPIGASAAIAVTAVAFTLAHGVIVDIPVILATGIGLGYMRASTGSIYPCIALHGFFNGFALVIAALVAPG
;
A
#
# COMPACT_ATOMS: atom_id res chain seq x y z
N MET A 1 -3.59 -17.86 -1.18
CA MET A 1 -5.04 -17.68 -1.37
C MET A 1 -5.47 -16.22 -1.31
N ILE A 2 -5.23 -15.47 -0.22
CA ILE A 2 -5.62 -14.05 -0.08
C ILE A 2 -5.12 -13.18 -1.25
N ILE A 3 -3.82 -13.26 -1.58
CA ILE A 3 -3.23 -12.49 -2.69
C ILE A 3 -3.93 -12.78 -4.03
N ALA A 4 -4.26 -14.04 -4.30
CA ALA A 4 -4.97 -14.41 -5.52
C ALA A 4 -6.40 -13.85 -5.54
N ILE A 5 -7.09 -13.82 -4.40
CA ILE A 5 -8.43 -13.22 -4.27
C ILE A 5 -8.38 -11.72 -4.57
N LEU A 6 -7.34 -11.02 -4.12
CA LEU A 6 -7.13 -9.60 -4.39
C LEU A 6 -6.75 -9.36 -5.86
N ALA A 7 -5.78 -10.12 -6.39
CA ALA A 7 -5.16 -9.87 -7.68
C ALA A 7 -5.97 -10.35 -8.89
N VAL A 8 -6.56 -11.55 -8.82
CA VAL A 8 -7.15 -12.20 -10.01
C VAL A 8 -8.32 -11.40 -10.59
N PRO A 9 -9.30 -10.92 -9.79
CA PRO A 9 -10.43 -10.17 -10.34
C PRO A 9 -9.98 -8.90 -11.06
N THR A 10 -9.05 -8.15 -10.46
CA THR A 10 -8.56 -6.88 -11.03
C THR A 10 -7.79 -7.10 -12.32
N TYR A 11 -6.92 -8.10 -12.38
CA TYR A 11 -6.18 -8.42 -13.62
C TYR A 11 -7.10 -8.93 -14.74
N VAL A 12 -8.08 -9.79 -14.42
CA VAL A 12 -9.05 -10.28 -15.42
C VAL A 12 -9.82 -9.12 -16.05
N LEU A 13 -10.33 -8.19 -15.24
CA LEU A 13 -11.04 -7.01 -15.74
C LEU A 13 -10.13 -6.13 -16.63
N ARG A 14 -8.89 -5.86 -16.20
CA ARG A 14 -7.94 -5.08 -17.00
C ARG A 14 -7.58 -5.75 -18.33
N LEU A 15 -7.37 -7.07 -18.34
CA LEU A 15 -7.08 -7.83 -19.57
C LEU A 15 -8.27 -7.85 -20.54
N GLN A 16 -9.49 -7.65 -20.04
CA GLN A 16 -10.70 -7.46 -20.84
C GLN A 16 -10.89 -6.00 -21.30
N GLY A 17 -9.95 -5.11 -20.98
CA GLY A 17 -10.03 -3.68 -21.30
C GLY A 17 -11.02 -2.90 -20.41
N ILE A 18 -11.45 -3.47 -19.29
CA ILE A 18 -12.35 -2.81 -18.34
C ILE A 18 -11.49 -2.00 -17.37
N PRO A 19 -11.65 -0.65 -17.30
CA PRO A 19 -10.95 0.16 -16.33
C PRO A 19 -11.32 -0.27 -14.91
N VAL A 20 -10.31 -0.54 -14.09
CA VAL A 20 -10.46 -0.86 -12.67
C VAL A 20 -9.82 0.25 -11.87
N GLY A 21 -10.58 0.90 -11.00
CA GLY A 21 -10.10 2.00 -10.17
C GLY A 21 -11.23 2.87 -9.66
N LEU A 22 -10.91 3.73 -8.71
CA LEU A 22 -11.83 4.75 -8.21
C LEU A 22 -12.03 5.83 -9.27
N ARG A 23 -13.27 6.27 -9.45
CA ARG A 23 -13.55 7.48 -10.22
C ARG A 23 -13.13 8.69 -9.39
N PRO A 24 -12.74 9.82 -10.01
CA PRO A 24 -12.30 11.01 -9.28
C PRO A 24 -13.28 11.47 -8.17
N GLY A 25 -14.59 11.34 -8.40
CA GLY A 25 -15.63 11.68 -7.41
C GLY A 25 -15.78 10.70 -6.25
N ASP A 26 -15.30 9.46 -6.37
CA ASP A 26 -15.46 8.43 -5.35
C ASP A 26 -14.65 8.75 -4.10
N LEU A 27 -13.50 9.42 -4.26
CA LEU A 27 -12.64 9.86 -3.15
C LEU A 27 -13.30 10.93 -2.26
N PHE A 28 -14.43 11.50 -2.69
CA PHE A 28 -15.23 12.45 -1.91
C PHE A 28 -16.48 11.81 -1.28
N SER A 29 -16.67 10.49 -1.40
CA SER A 29 -17.84 9.78 -0.86
C SER A 29 -17.51 8.96 0.38
N TYR A 30 -18.36 9.04 1.40
CA TYR A 30 -18.29 8.17 2.57
C TYR A 30 -18.47 6.69 2.22
N SER A 31 -19.28 6.37 1.20
CA SER A 31 -19.50 4.98 0.78
C SER A 31 -18.20 4.31 0.35
N THR A 32 -17.31 5.05 -0.31
CA THR A 32 -15.99 4.57 -0.75
C THR A 32 -15.13 4.22 0.46
N ALA A 33 -15.03 5.13 1.44
CA ALA A 33 -14.27 4.88 2.66
C ALA A 33 -14.82 3.69 3.45
N ILE A 34 -16.15 3.56 3.55
CA ILE A 34 -16.82 2.43 4.22
C ILE A 34 -16.49 1.12 3.50
N LEU A 35 -16.55 1.09 2.16
CA LEU A 35 -16.24 -0.10 1.38
C LEU A 35 -14.78 -0.53 1.55
N VAL A 36 -13.83 0.41 1.43
CA VAL A 36 -12.40 0.16 1.61
C VAL A 36 -12.10 -0.37 3.01
N ILE A 37 -12.57 0.33 4.05
CA ILE A 37 -12.35 -0.11 5.44
C ILE A 37 -13.03 -1.45 5.70
N GLY A 38 -14.26 -1.63 5.21
CA GLY A 38 -15.03 -2.85 5.41
C GLY A 38 -14.36 -4.08 4.76
N SER A 39 -13.91 -3.96 3.52
CA SER A 39 -13.20 -5.05 2.84
C SER A 39 -11.88 -5.38 3.53
N ASP A 40 -11.10 -4.37 3.87
CA ASP A 40 -9.78 -4.55 4.48
C ASP A 40 -9.90 -5.09 5.91
N ALA A 41 -10.95 -4.70 6.65
CA ALA A 41 -11.22 -5.25 7.97
C ALA A 41 -11.53 -6.75 7.90
N ILE A 42 -12.26 -7.21 6.88
CA ILE A 42 -12.53 -8.63 6.65
C ILE A 42 -11.23 -9.37 6.34
N PHE A 43 -10.38 -8.83 5.45
CA PHE A 43 -9.11 -9.48 5.12
C PHE A 43 -8.13 -9.45 6.29
N LEU A 44 -8.05 -8.36 7.05
CA LEU A 44 -7.26 -8.26 8.26
C LEU A 44 -7.74 -9.30 9.29
N LEU A 45 -9.06 -9.45 9.48
CA LEU A 45 -9.60 -10.49 10.36
C LEU A 45 -9.15 -11.88 9.91
N ILE A 46 -9.20 -12.19 8.61
CA ILE A 46 -8.70 -13.46 8.06
C ILE A 46 -7.21 -13.63 8.37
N VAL A 47 -6.38 -12.59 8.17
CA VAL A 47 -4.95 -12.62 8.51
C VAL A 47 -4.72 -12.93 9.99
N LEU A 48 -5.47 -12.28 10.88
CA LEU A 48 -5.39 -12.50 12.32
C LEU A 48 -5.85 -13.92 12.70
N LEU A 49 -6.86 -14.47 12.02
CA LEU A 49 -7.32 -15.84 12.22
C LEU A 49 -6.31 -16.87 11.73
N ILE A 50 -5.63 -16.63 10.60
CA ILE A 50 -4.53 -17.50 10.12
C ILE A 50 -3.36 -17.47 11.08
N ALA A 51 -3.04 -16.31 11.65
CA ALA A 51 -1.98 -16.15 12.63
C ALA A 51 -2.33 -16.73 14.02
N ARG A 52 -3.54 -17.28 14.20
CA ARG A 52 -3.99 -17.85 15.49
C ARG A 52 -3.08 -19.03 15.90
N GLY A 53 -2.58 -18.97 17.13
CA GLY A 53 -1.67 -19.99 17.67
C GLY A 53 -0.19 -19.72 17.42
N LEU A 54 0.14 -18.69 16.63
CA LEU A 54 1.51 -18.20 16.45
C LEU A 54 1.86 -17.13 17.49
N PRO A 55 3.15 -16.87 17.78
CA PRO A 55 3.58 -15.80 18.68
C PRO A 55 3.26 -14.42 18.08
N PHE A 56 2.08 -13.88 18.41
CA PHE A 56 1.49 -12.68 17.78
C PHE A 56 2.45 -11.49 17.64
N ARG A 57 3.16 -11.14 18.73
CA ARG A 57 4.12 -10.02 18.72
C ARG A 57 5.31 -10.24 17.80
N GLU A 58 5.73 -11.49 17.60
CA GLU A 58 6.85 -11.83 16.71
C GLU A 58 6.40 -11.84 15.25
N VAL A 59 5.23 -12.45 14.99
CA VAL A 59 4.61 -12.50 13.65
C VAL A 59 4.46 -11.09 13.10
N PHE A 60 3.79 -10.21 13.85
CA PHE A 60 3.50 -8.85 13.40
C PHE A 60 4.59 -7.85 13.76
N ALA A 61 5.70 -8.28 14.37
CA ALA A 61 6.81 -7.41 14.76
C ALA A 61 6.38 -6.14 15.52
N LEU A 62 5.48 -6.30 16.47
CA LEU A 62 4.86 -5.22 17.25
C LEU A 62 5.81 -4.74 18.35
N ARG A 63 6.88 -4.06 17.93
CA ARG A 63 7.93 -3.52 18.80
C ARG A 63 8.54 -2.27 18.17
N ALA A 64 9.18 -1.44 18.98
CA ALA A 64 9.93 -0.29 18.47
C ALA A 64 11.05 -0.76 17.51
N PRO A 65 11.38 0.02 16.47
CA PRO A 65 12.50 -0.29 15.59
C PRO A 65 13.82 -0.25 16.37
N THR A 66 14.77 -1.10 15.99
CA THR A 66 16.12 -1.10 16.58
C THR A 66 16.85 0.24 16.40
N SER A 67 16.52 0.99 15.34
CA SER A 67 17.02 2.35 15.09
C SER A 67 16.04 3.16 14.26
N TRP A 68 15.55 4.27 14.81
CA TRP A 68 14.71 5.23 14.09
C TRP A 68 15.48 5.95 12.99
N GLY A 69 16.76 6.26 13.19
CA GLY A 69 17.59 6.89 12.15
C GLY A 69 17.76 5.99 10.92
N ARG A 70 17.96 4.68 11.14
CA ARG A 70 18.01 3.70 10.05
C ARG A 70 16.66 3.56 9.35
N ALA A 71 15.56 3.49 10.12
CA ALA A 71 14.21 3.46 9.56
C ALA A 71 13.92 4.70 8.70
N PHE A 72 14.29 5.88 9.18
CA PHE A 72 14.14 7.15 8.46
C PHE A 72 14.94 7.17 7.16
N LEU A 73 16.22 6.79 7.19
CA LEU A 73 17.05 6.74 5.99
C LEU A 73 16.48 5.78 4.94
N ILE A 74 16.07 4.57 5.36
CA ILE A 74 15.43 3.60 4.45
C ILE A 74 14.14 4.18 3.87
N GLY A 75 13.34 4.85 4.69
CA GLY A 75 12.11 5.53 4.26
C GLY A 75 12.38 6.58 3.19
N VAL A 76 13.30 7.51 3.46
CA VAL A 76 13.68 8.55 2.50
C VAL A 76 14.18 7.94 1.20
N MET A 77 15.08 6.95 1.26
CA MET A 77 15.59 6.29 0.06
C MET A 77 14.49 5.56 -0.73
N THR A 78 13.55 4.92 -0.03
CA THR A 78 12.40 4.26 -0.66
C THR A 78 11.52 5.28 -1.37
N LEU A 79 11.21 6.41 -0.74
CA LEU A 79 10.43 7.49 -1.36
C LEU A 79 11.14 8.08 -2.58
N VAL A 80 12.43 8.38 -2.47
CA VAL A 80 13.21 8.93 -3.58
C VAL A 80 13.17 7.99 -4.79
N VAL A 81 13.40 6.69 -4.56
CA VAL A 81 13.35 5.68 -5.63
C VAL A 81 11.94 5.55 -6.19
N ALA A 82 10.92 5.45 -5.34
CA ALA A 82 9.53 5.29 -5.77
C ALA A 82 9.05 6.49 -6.61
N TYR A 83 9.32 7.72 -6.17
CA TYR A 83 8.96 8.92 -6.93
C TYR A 83 9.78 9.04 -8.20
N ALA A 84 11.08 8.75 -8.19
CA ALA A 84 11.90 8.77 -9.41
C ALA A 84 11.36 7.80 -10.47
N ILE A 85 10.96 6.59 -10.06
CA ILE A 85 10.29 5.62 -10.93
C ILE A 85 8.96 6.18 -11.43
N SER A 86 8.13 6.75 -10.56
CA SER A 86 6.84 7.33 -10.96
C SER A 86 6.99 8.49 -11.95
N PHE A 87 8.00 9.34 -11.80
CA PHE A 87 8.30 10.40 -12.76
C PHE A 87 8.76 9.82 -14.10
N LEU A 88 9.57 8.76 -14.08
CA LEU A 88 10.03 8.08 -15.29
C LEU A 88 8.86 7.39 -16.03
N GLU A 89 7.98 6.71 -15.30
CA GLU A 89 6.75 6.11 -15.84
C GLU A 89 5.90 7.17 -16.55
N ALA A 90 5.64 8.30 -15.89
CA ALA A 90 4.87 9.40 -16.47
C ALA A 90 5.53 10.03 -17.70
N ALA A 91 6.87 10.03 -17.78
CA ALA A 91 7.60 10.57 -18.92
C ALA A 91 7.68 9.60 -20.11
N LEU A 92 7.78 8.30 -19.86
CA LEU A 92 7.94 7.27 -20.89
C LEU A 92 6.62 6.74 -21.42
N VAL A 93 5.58 6.69 -20.58
CA VAL A 93 4.26 6.16 -20.93
C VAL A 93 3.29 7.33 -21.01
N SER A 94 3.35 8.06 -22.13
CA SER A 94 2.47 9.20 -22.35
C SER A 94 1.00 8.75 -22.53
N GLY A 95 0.08 9.43 -21.86
CA GLY A 95 -1.36 9.24 -22.02
C GLY A 95 -2.00 8.14 -21.16
N THR A 96 -1.23 7.38 -20.37
CA THR A 96 -1.81 6.52 -19.32
C THR A 96 -1.93 7.32 -18.04
N GLY A 97 -3.14 7.70 -17.64
CA GLY A 97 -3.38 8.23 -16.29
C GLY A 97 -2.85 7.27 -15.24
N ARG A 98 -2.46 7.78 -14.06
CA ARG A 98 -2.03 6.93 -12.94
C ARG A 98 -3.12 5.91 -12.63
N GLU A 99 -2.78 4.62 -12.54
CA GLU A 99 -3.77 3.58 -12.23
C GLU A 99 -4.15 3.59 -10.75
N GLN A 100 -3.24 4.09 -9.91
CA GLN A 100 -3.54 4.49 -8.54
C GLN A 100 -4.20 5.87 -8.54
N GLY A 101 -5.54 5.86 -8.44
CA GLY A 101 -6.38 7.05 -8.55
C GLY A 101 -5.99 8.17 -7.58
N VAL A 102 -5.78 9.35 -8.15
CA VAL A 102 -5.57 10.62 -7.42
C VAL A 102 -6.68 11.58 -7.89
N PRO A 103 -7.33 12.37 -7.01
CA PRO A 103 -8.35 13.30 -7.44
C PRO A 103 -7.81 14.30 -8.46
N GLU A 104 -8.52 14.47 -9.58
CA GLU A 104 -8.17 15.47 -10.60
C GLU A 104 -8.75 16.86 -10.30
N PHE A 105 -9.67 16.94 -9.34
CA PHE A 105 -10.32 18.17 -8.89
C PHE A 105 -10.40 18.21 -7.37
N TRP A 106 -10.59 19.41 -6.83
CA TRP A 106 -10.83 19.65 -5.41
C TRP A 106 -12.28 20.10 -5.18
N ASP A 107 -12.96 19.50 -4.20
CA ASP A 107 -14.32 19.93 -3.82
C ASP A 107 -14.40 20.20 -2.31
N PRO A 108 -14.37 21.48 -1.90
CA PRO A 108 -14.40 21.84 -0.48
C PRO A 108 -15.74 21.49 0.19
N ALA A 109 -16.84 21.37 -0.57
CA ALA A 109 -18.15 21.03 0.00
C ALA A 109 -18.23 19.56 0.47
N ARG A 110 -17.33 18.70 -0.03
CA ARG A 110 -17.26 17.27 0.31
C ARG A 110 -16.02 16.90 1.13
N ILE A 111 -15.44 17.85 1.85
CA ILE A 111 -14.23 17.63 2.67
C ILE A 111 -14.37 16.47 3.67
N GLY A 112 -15.56 16.24 4.22
CA GLY A 112 -15.79 15.13 5.15
C GLY A 112 -15.63 13.75 4.50
N GLY A 113 -16.15 13.57 3.28
CA GLY A 113 -15.96 12.34 2.52
C GLY A 113 -14.51 12.16 2.06
N TRP A 114 -13.85 13.26 1.66
CA TRP A 114 -12.42 13.24 1.34
C TRP A 114 -11.56 12.86 2.55
N ALA A 115 -11.81 13.45 3.72
CA ALA A 115 -11.09 13.13 4.95
C ALA A 115 -11.29 11.67 5.39
N ALA A 116 -12.49 11.12 5.20
CA ALA A 116 -12.78 9.71 5.46
C ALA A 116 -11.97 8.79 4.53
N ASN A 117 -11.86 9.11 3.24
CA ASN A 117 -11.04 8.34 2.30
C ASN A 117 -9.54 8.51 2.56
N LEU A 118 -9.08 9.71 2.93
CA LEU A 118 -7.71 9.93 3.35
C LEU A 118 -7.35 9.04 4.54
N PHE A 119 -8.22 8.97 5.56
CA PHE A 119 -8.02 8.07 6.70
C PHE A 119 -8.00 6.60 6.27
N ALA A 120 -8.96 6.17 5.43
CA ALA A 120 -9.00 4.80 4.94
C ALA A 120 -7.69 4.42 4.22
N ILE A 121 -7.25 5.24 3.26
CA ILE A 121 -6.13 4.96 2.36
C ILE A 121 -4.75 5.19 3.01
N ALA A 122 -4.61 6.22 3.86
CA ALA A 122 -3.32 6.59 4.47
C ALA A 122 -3.10 5.97 5.85
N VAL A 123 -4.13 5.38 6.46
CA VAL A 123 -4.02 4.79 7.81
C VAL A 123 -4.48 3.34 7.80
N PHE A 124 -5.74 3.08 7.43
CA PHE A 124 -6.32 1.75 7.60
C PHE A 124 -5.75 0.72 6.63
N VAL A 125 -5.68 1.05 5.33
CA VAL A 125 -5.08 0.22 4.28
C VAL A 125 -3.64 -0.20 4.65
N PRO A 126 -2.71 0.72 4.99
CA PRO A 126 -1.35 0.35 5.41
C PRO A 126 -1.31 -0.60 6.61
N ILE A 127 -2.21 -0.46 7.60
CA ILE A 127 -2.25 -1.37 8.75
C ILE A 127 -2.56 -2.79 8.28
N PHE A 128 -3.58 -2.95 7.43
CA PHE A 128 -3.94 -4.25 6.88
C PHE A 128 -2.82 -4.82 6.00
N GLU A 129 -2.36 -4.07 5.01
CA GLU A 129 -1.40 -4.56 4.02
C GLU A 129 -0.05 -4.88 4.64
N GLU A 130 0.45 -4.04 5.55
CA GLU A 130 1.69 -4.34 6.26
C GLU A 130 1.53 -5.54 7.20
N ALA A 131 0.38 -5.71 7.86
CA ALA A 131 0.14 -6.90 8.69
C ALA A 131 0.16 -8.19 7.87
N LEU A 132 -0.39 -8.16 6.65
CA LEU A 132 -0.34 -9.28 5.70
C LEU A 132 1.08 -9.51 5.18
N MET A 133 1.77 -8.47 4.73
CA MET A 133 3.06 -8.59 4.02
C MET A 133 4.26 -8.62 4.98
N ARG A 134 4.44 -7.59 5.81
CA ARG A 134 5.61 -7.41 6.70
C ARG A 134 5.42 -8.08 8.07
N GLY A 135 4.17 -8.39 8.40
CA GLY A 135 3.79 -9.26 9.50
C GLY A 135 3.82 -10.72 9.06
N LEU A 136 2.64 -11.30 8.84
CA LEU A 136 2.44 -12.73 8.62
C LEU A 136 3.27 -13.28 7.46
N GLY A 137 3.23 -12.64 6.28
CA GLY A 137 3.98 -13.06 5.11
C GLY A 137 5.48 -13.13 5.38
N TYR A 138 6.07 -12.03 5.85
CA TYR A 138 7.49 -11.98 6.17
C TYR A 138 7.88 -13.03 7.20
N TYR A 139 7.08 -13.18 8.27
CA TYR A 139 7.32 -14.18 9.31
C TYR A 139 7.39 -15.61 8.74
N LEU A 140 6.47 -15.97 7.84
CA LEU A 140 6.42 -17.31 7.24
C LEU A 140 7.60 -17.61 6.32
N PHE A 141 8.13 -16.62 5.61
CA PHE A 141 9.25 -16.79 4.69
C PHE A 141 10.62 -16.50 5.31
N ALA A 142 10.68 -15.87 6.48
CA ALA A 142 11.92 -15.55 7.19
C ALA A 142 12.82 -16.78 7.48
N PRO A 143 12.29 -17.98 7.79
CA PRO A 143 13.12 -19.18 7.98
C PRO A 143 13.94 -19.60 6.75
N ILE A 144 13.50 -19.22 5.54
CA ILE A 144 14.23 -19.47 4.28
C ILE A 144 15.34 -18.42 4.07
N GLY A 145 15.20 -17.25 4.70
CA GLY A 145 16.17 -16.17 4.68
C GLY A 145 15.51 -14.81 4.47
N ALA A 146 16.15 -13.76 4.99
CA ALA A 146 15.62 -12.39 4.91
C ALA A 146 15.37 -11.93 3.46
N SER A 147 16.29 -12.24 2.54
CA SER A 147 16.15 -11.87 1.12
C SER A 147 14.95 -12.55 0.45
N ALA A 148 14.69 -13.82 0.79
CA ALA A 148 13.53 -14.54 0.27
C ALA A 148 12.22 -13.94 0.80
N ALA A 149 12.16 -13.63 2.10
CA ALA A 149 11.02 -12.97 2.70
C ALA A 149 10.74 -11.60 2.06
N ILE A 150 11.77 -10.80 1.81
CA ILE A 150 11.65 -9.50 1.13
C ILE A 150 11.12 -9.69 -0.30
N ALA A 151 11.75 -10.56 -1.09
CA ALA A 151 11.38 -10.74 -2.50
C ALA A 151 9.95 -11.26 -2.66
N VAL A 152 9.58 -12.31 -1.91
CA VAL A 152 8.26 -12.94 -2.03
C VAL A 152 7.16 -11.98 -1.58
N THR A 153 7.34 -11.29 -0.46
CA THR A 153 6.32 -10.36 0.05
C THR A 153 6.21 -9.11 -0.80
N ALA A 154 7.31 -8.60 -1.38
CA ALA A 154 7.27 -7.49 -2.32
C ALA A 154 6.52 -7.86 -3.60
N VAL A 155 6.79 -9.04 -4.19
CA VAL A 155 6.06 -9.51 -5.38
C VAL A 155 4.59 -9.75 -5.05
N ALA A 156 4.28 -10.38 -3.92
CA ALA A 156 2.89 -10.58 -3.49
C ALA A 156 2.14 -9.27 -3.29
N PHE A 157 2.79 -8.27 -2.68
CA PHE A 157 2.28 -6.91 -2.53
C PHE A 157 1.97 -6.30 -3.89
N THR A 158 2.92 -6.31 -4.82
CA THR A 158 2.72 -5.77 -6.17
C THR A 158 1.56 -6.44 -6.91
N LEU A 159 1.49 -7.77 -6.86
CA LEU A 159 0.41 -8.50 -7.53
C LEU A 159 -0.95 -8.20 -6.91
N ALA A 160 -1.04 -8.02 -5.58
CA ALA A 160 -2.30 -7.71 -4.92
C ALA A 160 -2.93 -6.38 -5.36
N HIS A 161 -2.12 -5.44 -5.87
CA HIS A 161 -2.61 -4.15 -6.35
C HIS A 161 -3.32 -4.23 -7.70
N GLY A 162 -3.08 -5.29 -8.49
CA GLY A 162 -3.85 -5.50 -9.70
C GLY A 162 -3.67 -4.45 -10.79
N VAL A 163 -2.59 -3.67 -10.73
CA VAL A 163 -2.20 -2.62 -11.69
C VAL A 163 -1.07 -3.13 -12.57
N ILE A 164 -0.94 -2.58 -13.78
CA ILE A 164 0.04 -2.96 -14.80
C ILE A 164 1.10 -1.88 -14.95
N VAL A 165 0.70 -0.61 -15.06
CA VAL A 165 1.62 0.51 -15.27
C VAL A 165 2.42 0.79 -14.01
N ASP A 166 1.77 0.76 -12.84
CA ASP A 166 2.39 1.10 -11.57
C ASP A 166 3.17 -0.09 -10.93
N ILE A 167 3.35 -1.22 -11.66
CA ILE A 167 4.11 -2.39 -11.16
C ILE A 167 5.52 -1.98 -10.69
N PRO A 168 6.33 -1.23 -11.46
CA PRO A 168 7.70 -0.90 -11.04
C PRO A 168 7.74 -0.07 -9.75
N VAL A 169 6.93 0.98 -9.64
CA VAL A 169 6.87 1.81 -8.42
C VAL A 169 6.37 1.03 -7.20
N ILE A 170 5.35 0.18 -7.36
CA ILE A 170 4.80 -0.63 -6.26
C ILE A 170 5.79 -1.71 -5.84
N LEU A 171 6.48 -2.36 -6.78
CA LEU A 171 7.50 -3.35 -6.46
C LEU A 171 8.70 -2.74 -5.72
N ALA A 172 9.17 -1.57 -6.17
CA ALA A 172 10.25 -0.86 -5.50
C ALA A 172 9.87 -0.47 -4.05
N THR A 173 8.65 0.05 -3.87
CA THR A 173 8.08 0.34 -2.55
C THR A 173 7.96 -0.94 -1.70
N GLY A 174 7.51 -2.02 -2.34
CA GLY A 174 7.43 -3.36 -1.80
C GLY A 174 8.75 -3.84 -1.19
N ILE A 175 9.82 -3.73 -1.97
CA ILE A 175 11.19 -4.09 -1.58
C ILE A 175 11.68 -3.19 -0.45
N GLY A 176 11.48 -1.87 -0.54
CA GLY A 176 11.91 -0.90 0.47
C GLY A 176 11.30 -1.15 1.85
N LEU A 177 10.00 -1.38 1.91
CA LEU A 177 9.28 -1.75 3.14
C LEU A 177 9.71 -3.12 3.68
N GLY A 178 9.92 -4.12 2.80
CA GLY A 178 10.46 -5.42 3.21
C GLY A 178 11.87 -5.30 3.81
N TYR A 179 12.74 -4.51 3.18
CA TYR A 179 14.08 -4.22 3.68
C TYR A 179 14.05 -3.43 5.00
N MET A 180 13.11 -2.49 5.15
CA MET A 180 12.87 -1.77 6.40
C MET A 180 12.49 -2.74 7.52
N ARG A 181 11.54 -3.64 7.27
CA ARG A 181 11.11 -4.67 8.21
C ARG A 181 12.26 -5.59 8.62
N ALA A 182 13.09 -6.01 7.66
CA ALA A 182 14.27 -6.84 7.90
C ALA A 182 15.32 -6.11 8.74
N SER A 183 15.57 -4.84 8.42
CA SER A 183 16.63 -4.01 9.01
C SER A 183 16.31 -3.50 10.41
N THR A 184 15.03 -3.27 10.70
CA THR A 184 14.58 -2.61 11.94
C THR A 184 13.89 -3.55 12.92
N GLY A 185 13.46 -4.73 12.45
CA GLY A 185 12.72 -5.69 13.26
C GLY A 185 11.32 -5.22 13.68
N SER A 186 10.79 -4.16 13.06
CA SER A 186 9.54 -3.49 13.43
C SER A 186 8.64 -3.26 12.22
N ILE A 187 7.33 -3.39 12.43
CA ILE A 187 6.30 -3.08 11.44
C ILE A 187 5.89 -1.60 11.45
N TYR A 188 6.03 -0.90 12.59
CA TYR A 188 5.56 0.47 12.75
C TYR A 188 6.17 1.46 11.73
N PRO A 189 7.49 1.47 11.46
CA PRO A 189 8.03 2.37 10.44
C PRO A 189 7.55 1.99 9.03
N CYS A 190 7.23 0.72 8.78
CA CYS A 190 6.67 0.28 7.50
C CYS A 190 5.27 0.86 7.30
N ILE A 191 4.40 0.74 8.31
CA ILE A 191 3.05 1.32 8.31
C ILE A 191 3.13 2.84 8.12
N ALA A 192 4.03 3.52 8.84
CA ALA A 192 4.20 4.96 8.73
C ALA A 192 4.67 5.40 7.34
N LEU A 193 5.66 4.72 6.76
CA LEU A 193 6.15 5.01 5.42
C LEU A 193 5.07 4.78 4.35
N HIS A 194 4.38 3.65 4.43
CA HIS A 194 3.34 3.29 3.48
C HIS A 194 2.15 4.26 3.58
N GLY A 195 1.70 4.56 4.79
CA GLY A 195 0.66 5.56 5.02
C GLY A 195 1.04 6.96 4.53
N PHE A 196 2.30 7.36 4.73
CA PHE A 196 2.82 8.61 4.17
C PHE A 196 2.79 8.59 2.63
N PHE A 197 3.27 7.53 1.99
CA PHE A 197 3.28 7.41 0.54
C PHE A 197 1.86 7.55 -0.05
N ASN A 198 0.90 6.81 0.53
CA ASN A 198 -0.50 6.83 0.11
C ASN A 198 -1.16 8.19 0.36
N GLY A 199 -0.99 8.74 1.56
CA GLY A 199 -1.63 10.00 1.96
C GLY A 199 -1.05 11.23 1.27
N PHE A 200 0.26 11.23 1.00
CA PHE A 200 0.95 12.38 0.40
C PHE A 200 0.36 12.75 -0.96
N ALA A 201 0.10 11.76 -1.82
CA ALA A 201 -0.50 12.00 -3.14
C ALA A 201 -1.89 12.64 -3.03
N LEU A 202 -2.73 12.17 -2.11
CA LEU A 202 -4.08 12.71 -1.89
C LEU A 202 -4.06 14.14 -1.34
N VAL A 203 -3.15 14.44 -0.41
CA VAL A 203 -3.00 15.78 0.16
C VAL A 203 -2.46 16.75 -0.88
N ILE A 204 -1.42 16.36 -1.63
CA ILE A 204 -0.89 17.22 -2.70
C ILE A 204 -1.97 17.49 -3.75
N ALA A 205 -2.73 16.48 -4.17
CA ALA A 205 -3.84 16.66 -5.10
C ALA A 205 -4.88 17.66 -4.59
N ALA A 206 -5.30 17.56 -3.33
CA ALA A 206 -6.22 18.52 -2.72
C ALA A 206 -5.68 19.97 -2.71
N LEU A 207 -4.37 20.15 -2.61
CA LEU A 207 -3.73 21.47 -2.57
C LEU A 207 -3.52 22.10 -3.96
N VAL A 208 -3.39 21.29 -5.01
CA VAL A 208 -3.02 21.77 -6.36
C VAL A 208 -4.11 21.61 -7.39
N ALA A 209 -5.11 20.76 -7.14
CA ALA A 209 -6.18 20.51 -8.09
C ALA A 209 -7.11 21.74 -8.20
N PRO A 210 -7.64 22.02 -9.40
CA PRO A 210 -8.63 23.08 -9.58
C PRO A 210 -9.91 22.77 -8.77
N GLY A 211 -10.54 23.84 -8.28
CA GLY A 211 -11.84 23.80 -7.60
C GLY A 211 -13.02 23.87 -8.57
#